data_AF-A0A353X123-F1
#
_entry.id   AF-A0A353X123-F1
#
_cell.length_a   1.000
_cell.length_b   1.000
_cell.length_c   1.000
_cell.angle_alpha   90.00
_cell.angle_beta   90.00
_cell.angle_gamma   90.00
#
_symmetry.space_group_name_H-M   'P 1'
#
loop_
_entity.id
_entity.type
_entity.pdbx_description
1 polymer ?
#
loop_
_entity_poly.entity_id
_entity_poly.type
_entity_poly.pdbx_seq_one_letter_code
_entity_poly.pdbx_strand_id
1 'polypeptide(L)'
;MAKYSRLTVATQMYETGMAPVFYHKDLEVAKKVLKACYDGGVRVFEFTNRGDFAHEVFGELNKFALQELPNMILGAGSVVDSPTAALYIQLNKSSFV
;
A
#
# COMPACT_ATOMS: atom_id res chain seq x y z
N MET A 1 -14.48 2.27 6.28
CA MET A 1 -13.96 3.63 6.07
C MET A 1 -12.44 3.60 6.06
N ALA A 2 -11.81 4.42 5.21
CA ALA A 2 -10.37 4.59 5.18
C ALA A 2 -9.88 5.29 6.47
N LYS A 3 -8.75 4.83 7.00
CA LYS A 3 -8.01 5.40 8.13
C LYS A 3 -7.35 6.73 7.77
N TYR A 4 -6.92 6.90 6.52
CA TYR A 4 -6.23 8.09 6.03
C TYR A 4 -7.04 8.79 4.94
N SER A 5 -7.20 10.11 5.07
CA SER A 5 -7.86 10.94 4.05
C SER A 5 -6.94 11.19 2.85
N ARG A 6 -7.50 11.55 1.69
CA ARG A 6 -6.71 11.93 0.50
C ARG A 6 -5.71 13.05 0.77
N LEU A 7 -6.10 14.06 1.56
CA LEU A 7 -5.21 15.16 1.93
C LEU A 7 -4.06 14.66 2.81
N THR A 8 -4.35 13.80 3.80
CA THR A 8 -3.32 13.19 4.65
C THR A 8 -2.31 12.39 3.81
N VAL A 9 -2.78 11.60 2.85
CA VAL A 9 -1.92 10.84 1.94
C VAL A 9 -1.01 11.79 1.14
N ALA A 10 -1.56 12.83 0.52
CA ALA A 10 -0.80 13.79 -0.28
C ALA A 10 0.25 14.54 0.56
N THR A 11 -0.09 14.97 1.77
CA THR A 11 0.85 15.61 2.70
C THR A 11 1.99 14.66 3.07
N GLN A 12 1.69 13.40 3.41
CA GLN A 12 2.72 12.41 3.76
C GLN A 12 3.63 12.07 2.57
N MET A 13 3.09 12.01 1.34
CA MET A 13 3.90 11.84 0.13
C MET A 13 4.89 13.01 -0.04
N TYR A 14 4.41 14.24 0.15
CA TYR A 14 5.25 15.44 0.06
C TYR A 14 6.34 15.48 1.13
N GLU A 15 5.99 15.21 2.40
CA GLU A 15 6.93 15.20 3.53
C GLU A 15 7.98 14.09 3.42
N THR A 16 7.58 12.90 2.94
CA THR A 16 8.50 11.77 2.72
C THR A 16 9.46 12.06 1.55
N GLY A 17 9.07 12.87 0.58
CA GLY A 17 9.86 13.23 -0.60
C GLY A 17 9.94 12.14 -1.68
N MET A 18 9.44 10.93 -1.40
CA MET A 18 9.30 9.84 -2.37
C MET A 18 8.18 8.88 -1.97
N ALA A 19 7.62 8.18 -2.97
CA ALA A 19 6.71 7.06 -2.78
C ALA A 19 7.22 5.85 -3.58
N PRO A 20 7.75 4.79 -2.93
CA PRO A 20 8.17 3.59 -3.62
C PRO A 20 6.96 2.89 -4.27
N VAL A 21 7.17 2.41 -5.51
CA VAL A 21 6.21 1.59 -6.24
C VAL A 21 6.83 0.21 -6.43
N PHE A 22 6.17 -0.84 -5.94
CA PHE A 22 6.76 -2.17 -5.89
C PHE A 22 5.74 -3.29 -6.04
N TYR A 23 6.18 -4.43 -6.57
CA TYR A 23 5.43 -5.67 -6.58
C TYR A 23 6.35 -6.87 -6.38
N HIS A 24 5.87 -7.84 -5.58
CA HIS A 24 6.42 -9.17 -5.53
C HIS A 24 5.31 -10.17 -5.16
N LYS A 25 5.30 -11.35 -5.78
CA LYS A 25 4.28 -12.39 -5.53
C LYS A 25 4.41 -13.08 -4.16
N ASP A 26 5.63 -13.15 -3.64
CA ASP A 26 5.91 -13.70 -2.31
C ASP A 26 5.66 -12.62 -1.25
N LEU A 27 4.70 -12.90 -0.36
CA LEU A 27 4.30 -12.01 0.74
C LEU A 27 5.46 -11.72 1.70
N GLU A 28 6.32 -12.68 1.99
CA GLU A 28 7.42 -12.48 2.94
C GLU A 28 8.49 -11.54 2.36
N VAL A 29 8.70 -11.58 1.05
CA VAL A 29 9.54 -10.59 0.36
C VAL A 29 8.87 -9.21 0.40
N ALA A 30 7.57 -9.13 0.12
CA ALA A 30 6.83 -7.87 0.14
C ALA A 30 6.85 -7.21 1.53
N LYS A 31 6.67 -7.98 2.61
CA LYS A 31 6.79 -7.51 4.01
C LYS A 31 8.17 -6.96 4.31
N LYS A 32 9.24 -7.68 3.93
CA LYS A 32 10.62 -7.25 4.15
C LYS A 32 10.93 -5.94 3.43
N VAL A 33 10.51 -5.82 2.17
CA VAL A 33 10.71 -4.58 1.38
C VAL A 33 9.92 -3.43 1.99
N LEU A 34 8.64 -3.64 2.31
CA LEU A 34 7.81 -2.62 2.94
C LEU A 34 8.41 -2.14 4.27
N LYS A 35 8.85 -3.06 5.12
CA LYS A 35 9.48 -2.75 6.39
C LYS A 35 10.81 -2.01 6.20
N ALA A 36 11.64 -2.43 5.24
CA ALA A 36 12.90 -1.73 4.95
C ALA A 36 12.65 -0.28 4.51
N CYS A 37 11.65 -0.03 3.66
CA CYS A 37 11.25 1.34 3.29
C CYS A 37 10.76 2.12 4.51
N TYR A 38 9.91 1.50 5.34
CA TYR A 38 9.40 2.11 6.57
C TYR A 38 10.52 2.51 7.54
N ASP A 39 11.45 1.61 7.80
CA ASP A 39 12.62 1.82 8.65
C ASP A 39 13.53 2.92 8.06
N GLY A 40 13.58 3.03 6.73
CA GLY A 40 14.25 4.10 6.00
C GLY A 40 13.52 5.45 6.00
N GLY A 41 12.38 5.57 6.69
CA GLY A 41 11.62 6.81 6.85
C GLY A 41 10.45 6.99 5.89
N VAL A 42 10.18 6.03 5.00
CA VAL A 42 9.03 6.09 4.09
C VAL A 42 7.73 5.95 4.86
N ARG A 43 6.73 6.79 4.56
CA ARG A 43 5.37 6.68 5.13
C ARG A 43 4.28 6.41 4.10
N VAL A 44 4.62 6.46 2.81
CA VAL A 44 3.68 6.13 1.72
C VAL A 44 4.33 5.16 0.75
N PHE A 45 3.63 4.07 0.44
CA PHE A 45 4.11 3.01 -0.45
C PHE A 45 2.98 2.52 -1.34
N GLU A 46 3.29 2.29 -2.60
CA GLU A 46 2.36 1.76 -3.59
C GLU A 46 2.71 0.31 -3.92
N PHE A 47 1.76 -0.60 -3.67
CA PHE A 47 1.82 -1.96 -4.17
C PHE A 47 1.19 -2.02 -5.56
N THR A 48 1.94 -2.51 -6.54
CA THR A 48 1.44 -2.61 -7.91
C THR A 48 0.54 -3.84 -8.07
N ASN A 49 -0.69 -3.64 -8.53
CA ASN A 49 -1.59 -4.71 -8.96
C ASN A 49 -1.04 -5.38 -10.23
N ARG A 50 -0.19 -6.41 -10.05
CA ARG A 50 0.47 -7.12 -11.14
C ARG A 50 0.52 -8.62 -10.85
N GLY A 51 0.33 -9.45 -11.87
CA GLY A 51 0.36 -10.90 -11.72
C GLY A 51 -0.89 -11.47 -11.05
N ASP A 52 -0.97 -12.80 -11.05
CA ASP A 52 -2.13 -13.50 -10.54
C ASP A 52 -2.26 -13.32 -9.02
N PHE A 53 -3.50 -13.17 -8.53
CA PHE A 53 -3.82 -13.07 -7.11
C PHE A 53 -3.10 -11.93 -6.35
N ALA A 54 -2.65 -10.88 -7.05
CA ALA A 54 -1.95 -9.74 -6.43
C ALA A 54 -2.74 -9.07 -5.29
N HIS A 55 -4.07 -9.04 -5.42
CA HIS A 55 -4.97 -8.49 -4.40
C HIS A 55 -4.94 -9.27 -3.08
N GLU A 56 -4.72 -10.60 -3.12
CA GLU A 56 -4.59 -11.41 -1.90
C GLU A 56 -3.30 -11.05 -1.15
N VAL A 57 -2.19 -10.95 -1.88
CA VAL A 57 -0.90 -10.49 -1.33
C VAL A 57 -1.02 -9.10 -0.74
N PHE A 58 -1.67 -8.18 -1.47
CA PHE A 58 -1.95 -6.83 -1.00
C PHE A 58 -2.76 -6.83 0.30
N GLY A 59 -3.83 -7.63 0.37
CA GLY A 59 -4.69 -7.73 1.55
C GLY A 59 -3.92 -8.14 2.80
N GLU A 60 -3.09 -9.18 2.69
CA GLU A 60 -2.24 -9.63 3.79
C GLU A 60 -1.13 -8.62 4.14
N LEU A 61 -0.54 -7.97 3.13
CA LEU A 61 0.46 -6.93 3.33
C LEU A 61 -0.12 -5.70 4.04
N ASN A 62 -1.36 -5.31 3.71
CA ASN A 62 -2.05 -4.21 4.36
C ASN A 62 -2.39 -4.52 5.82
N LYS A 63 -2.81 -5.75 6.13
CA LYS A 63 -3.00 -6.19 7.53
C LYS A 63 -1.70 -6.08 8.32
N PHE A 64 -0.59 -6.58 7.76
CA PHE A 64 0.73 -6.45 8.36
C PHE A 64 1.13 -4.98 8.58
N ALA A 65 0.95 -4.11 7.58
CA ALA A 65 1.27 -2.68 7.69
C ALA A 65 0.48 -2.00 8.81
N LEU A 66 -0.82 -2.32 8.93
CA LEU A 66 -1.68 -1.77 9.97
C LEU A 66 -1.30 -2.22 11.39
N GLN A 67 -0.77 -3.44 11.53
CA GLN A 67 -0.37 -4.02 12.82
C GLN A 67 1.03 -3.58 13.24
N GLU A 68 1.99 -3.66 12.32
CA GLU A 68 3.42 -3.59 12.64
C GLU A 68 4.06 -2.25 12.26
N LEU A 69 3.47 -1.50 11.33
CA LEU A 69 4.07 -0.30 10.74
C LEU A 69 3.18 0.93 11.01
N PRO A 70 3.19 1.47 12.25
CA PRO A 70 2.33 2.60 12.60
C PRO A 70 2.60 3.80 11.68
N ASN A 71 1.52 4.41 11.20
CA ASN A 71 1.53 5.51 10.24
C ASN A 71 1.96 5.15 8.81
N MET A 72 2.11 3.86 8.49
CA MET A 72 2.35 3.44 7.11
C MET A 72 1.07 3.53 6.29
N ILE A 73 1.14 4.25 5.17
CA ILE A 73 0.09 4.36 4.18
C ILE A 73 0.45 3.43 3.02
N LEU A 74 -0.22 2.29 2.96
CA LEU A 74 -0.12 1.37 1.84
C LEU A 74 -1.27 1.64 0.86
N GLY A 75 -0.93 1.87 -0.41
CA GLY A 75 -1.90 1.98 -1.49
C GLY A 75 -1.68 0.94 -2.58
N ALA A 76 -2.62 0.91 -3.52
CA ALA A 76 -2.52 0.08 -4.72
C ALA A 76 -2.41 0.96 -5.96
N GLY A 77 -1.65 0.51 -6.95
CA GLY A 77 -1.59 1.16 -8.26
C GLY A 77 -1.62 0.15 -9.39
N SER A 78 -1.57 0.62 -10.64
CA SER A 78 -1.86 -0.19 -11.84
C SER A 78 -3.23 -0.87 -11.82
N VAL A 79 -4.22 -0.18 -11.25
CA VAL A 79 -5.63 -0.56 -11.29
C VAL A 79 -6.28 0.17 -12.47
N VAL A 80 -6.80 -0.56 -13.45
CA VAL A 80 -7.23 -0.01 -14.76
C VAL A 80 -8.74 -0.05 -14.99
N ASP A 81 -9.48 -0.70 -14.10
CA ASP A 81 -10.92 -0.90 -14.21
C ASP A 81 -11.63 -0.77 -12.85
N SER A 82 -12.91 -0.38 -12.89
CA SER A 82 -13.72 -0.13 -11.70
C SER A 82 -13.95 -1.37 -10.82
N PRO A 83 -14.22 -2.57 -11.37
CA PRO A 83 -14.30 -3.80 -10.57
C PRO A 83 -13.04 -4.07 -9.73
N THR A 84 -11.87 -3.97 -10.34
CA THR A 84 -10.59 -4.13 -9.64
C THR A 84 -10.38 -3.04 -8.59
N ALA A 85 -10.74 -1.79 -8.88
CA ALA A 85 -10.66 -0.70 -7.90
C ALA A 85 -11.54 -0.97 -6.67
N ALA A 86 -12.77 -1.46 -6.87
CA ALA A 86 -13.67 -1.81 -5.78
C ALA A 86 -13.07 -2.90 -4.86
N LEU A 87 -12.40 -3.89 -5.45
CA LEU A 87 -11.69 -4.94 -4.71
C LEU A 87 -10.59 -4.36 -3.82
N TYR A 88 -9.72 -3.49 -4.37
CA TYR A 88 -8.64 -2.88 -3.58
C TYR A 88 -9.17 -1.90 -2.53
N ILE A 89 -10.22 -1.12 -2.81
CA ILE A 89 -10.87 -0.25 -1.81
C ILE A 89 -11.38 -1.06 -0.63
N GLN A 90 -11.93 -2.25 -0.86
CA GLN A 90 -12.43 -3.11 0.21
C GLN A 90 -11.30 -3.69 1.07
N LEU A 91 -10.17 -4.02 0.45
CA LEU A 91 -8.98 -4.57 1.12
C LEU A 91 -8.11 -3.48 1.78
N ASN A 92 -8.24 -2.22 1.34
CA ASN A 92 -7.44 -1.10 1.80
C ASN A 92 -8.10 -0.32 2.93
N LYS A 93 -7.29 0.15 3.89
CA LYS A 93 -7.69 1.15 4.90
C LYS A 93 -7.12 2.53 4.59
N SER A 94 -6.69 2.79 3.37
CA SER A 94 -6.24 4.09 2.85
C SER A 94 -7.13 4.51 1.68
N SER A 95 -7.25 5.83 1.45
CA SER A 95 -7.85 6.37 0.22
C SER A 95 -6.92 6.31 -1.01
N PHE A 96 -5.76 5.66 -0.91
CA PHE A 96 -4.78 5.53 -1.98
C PHE A 96 -5.00 4.22 -2.76
N VAL A 97 -5.71 4.33 -3.89
CA VAL A 97 -5.99 3.29 -4.90
C VAL A 97 -5.98 3.96 -6.27
#